data_AF-A0A9P9HX43-F1
#
_entry.id   AF-A0A9P9HX43-F1
#
_cell.length_a   1.000
_cell.length_b   1.000
_cell.length_c   1.000
_cell.angle_alpha   90.00
_cell.angle_beta   90.00
_cell.angle_gamma   90.00
#
_symmetry.space_group_name_H-M   'P 1'
#
loop_
_entity.id
_entity.type
_entity.pdbx_description
1 polymer ?
#
loop_
_entity_poly.entity_id
_entity_poly.type
_entity_poly.pdbx_seq_one_letter_code
_entity_poly.pdbx_strand_id
1 'polypeptide(L)'
;MLYKTSPVVSKRLDDPTETNSIDNLESSGRSWSPVAQAVWGHPVDKPLLRTWDGLSGSQPDGSRDMSTRASDMPLTTFEARQSSLQTHIIHRNWTPTPYISFTSSPEALENLANFRKSRPGGRHQTITVVDPAVRLESGWPIISYGEENEYYGIEIPHGIQDWELKAHHLCLRRVKADEIVEHYDWDKLSSDPDWYENTIRPDFKRFREERQHREQDQVQDQIDDISAAFDTLHREYSPLFLIWQDSLTVLVDGSSSPSSSTPSNHNTNNEYWVDRNDNQPTKQHIRSLL
;
A
#
# COMPACT_ATOMS: atom_id res chain seq x y z
N MET A 1 -14.75 5.86 -3.60
CA MET A 1 -13.86 7.03 -3.59
C MET A 1 -12.91 6.93 -4.78
N LEU A 2 -12.80 7.99 -5.59
CA LEU A 2 -11.98 8.02 -6.80
C LEU A 2 -10.56 8.49 -6.46
N TYR A 3 -9.60 7.56 -6.41
CA TYR A 3 -8.19 7.74 -6.00
C TYR A 3 -7.31 8.53 -7.01
N LYS A 4 -7.85 9.49 -7.76
CA LYS A 4 -7.14 10.05 -8.93
C LYS A 4 -6.34 11.35 -8.70
N THR A 5 -6.27 11.91 -7.50
CA THR A 5 -5.62 13.22 -7.33
C THR A 5 -4.87 13.39 -5.99
N SER A 6 -4.08 12.40 -5.56
CA SER A 6 -3.08 12.66 -4.50
C SER A 6 -1.75 13.11 -5.13
N PRO A 7 -1.23 14.31 -4.82
CA PRO A 7 0.02 14.84 -5.38
C PRO A 7 1.29 14.07 -4.93
N VAL A 8 1.18 13.16 -3.96
CA VAL A 8 2.27 12.23 -3.59
C VAL A 8 2.57 11.22 -4.70
N VAL A 9 1.59 10.93 -5.57
CA VAL A 9 1.77 9.99 -6.71
C VAL A 9 2.73 10.55 -7.77
N SER A 10 2.81 11.87 -7.93
CA SER A 10 3.67 12.48 -8.96
C SER A 10 5.16 12.43 -8.63
N LYS A 11 5.59 12.41 -7.36
CA LYS A 11 7.02 12.41 -7.01
C LYS A 11 7.75 11.09 -7.23
N ARG A 12 7.04 9.97 -7.41
CA ARG A 12 7.65 8.64 -7.63
C ARG A 12 7.53 8.12 -9.06
N LEU A 13 6.83 8.82 -9.94
CA LEU A 13 6.85 8.54 -11.38
C LEU A 13 8.20 8.92 -12.04
N ASP A 14 9.04 9.67 -11.33
CA ASP A 14 10.34 10.16 -11.82
C ASP A 14 11.55 9.29 -11.43
N ASP A 15 11.35 8.12 -10.80
CA ASP A 15 12.37 7.08 -10.70
C ASP A 15 12.08 5.96 -11.72
N PRO A 16 12.68 6.02 -12.93
CA PRO A 16 12.38 5.09 -14.01
C PRO A 16 12.94 3.69 -13.76
N THR A 17 13.77 3.52 -12.73
CA THR A 17 14.40 2.22 -12.44
C THR A 17 13.57 1.30 -11.54
N GLU A 18 12.68 1.83 -10.70
CA GLU A 18 11.80 0.99 -9.85
C GLU A 18 10.42 0.70 -10.50
N THR A 19 9.87 1.61 -11.33
CA THR A 19 8.46 1.52 -11.75
C THR A 19 8.21 0.77 -13.06
N ASN A 20 9.22 0.63 -13.94
CA ASN A 20 9.04 0.05 -15.29
C ASN A 20 9.51 -1.41 -15.44
N SER A 21 10.04 -2.06 -14.39
CA SER A 21 10.69 -3.38 -14.50
C SER A 21 10.05 -4.52 -13.70
N ILE A 22 9.16 -4.22 -12.75
CA ILE A 22 8.82 -5.22 -11.73
C ILE A 22 7.68 -6.09 -12.23
N ASP A 23 8.00 -7.23 -12.86
CA ASP A 23 7.28 -8.53 -12.85
C ASP A 23 5.74 -8.51 -12.80
N ASN A 24 5.08 -7.44 -13.24
CA ASN A 24 3.68 -7.16 -12.95
C ASN A 24 2.76 -7.85 -13.94
N LEU A 25 3.30 -8.32 -15.06
CA LEU A 25 2.57 -9.04 -16.08
C LEU A 25 3.29 -10.37 -16.29
N GLU A 26 2.59 -11.44 -15.96
CA GLU A 26 3.02 -12.77 -16.36
C GLU A 26 2.82 -12.93 -17.87
N SER A 27 3.61 -13.79 -18.50
CA SER A 27 3.43 -14.17 -19.91
C SER A 27 2.01 -14.66 -20.27
N SER A 28 1.24 -15.19 -19.31
CA SER A 28 -0.16 -15.62 -19.49
C SER A 28 -1.19 -14.47 -19.41
N GLY A 29 -0.76 -13.24 -19.10
CA GLY A 29 -1.63 -12.08 -18.98
C GLY A 29 -2.16 -11.81 -17.57
N ARG A 30 -1.89 -12.67 -16.57
CA ARG A 30 -2.25 -12.39 -15.15
C ARG A 30 -1.36 -11.29 -14.59
N SER A 31 -1.98 -10.15 -14.29
CA SER A 31 -1.27 -9.00 -13.76
C SER A 31 -1.40 -8.87 -12.25
N TRP A 32 -0.28 -8.66 -11.56
CA TRP A 32 -0.25 -8.22 -10.17
C TRP A 32 -0.22 -6.69 -10.05
N SER A 33 -0.40 -5.94 -11.14
CA SER A 33 -0.35 -4.48 -11.04
C SER A 33 -1.38 -3.95 -10.04
N PRO A 34 -1.07 -2.88 -9.29
CA PRO A 34 -2.02 -2.24 -8.37
C PRO A 34 -3.35 -1.84 -9.05
N VAL A 35 -3.30 -1.51 -10.35
CA VAL A 35 -4.48 -1.20 -11.17
C VAL A 35 -5.36 -2.42 -11.37
N ALA A 36 -4.77 -3.60 -11.62
CA ALA A 36 -5.52 -4.84 -11.63
C ALA A 36 -6.10 -5.11 -10.23
N GLN A 37 -5.31 -4.92 -9.17
CA GLN A 37 -5.67 -5.14 -7.76
C GLN A 37 -6.81 -4.25 -7.22
N ALA A 38 -6.98 -3.03 -7.73
CA ALA A 38 -8.13 -2.17 -7.40
C ALA A 38 -9.49 -2.80 -7.79
N VAL A 39 -9.49 -3.82 -8.65
CA VAL A 39 -10.68 -4.60 -9.04
C VAL A 39 -10.97 -5.74 -8.05
N TRP A 40 -9.98 -6.22 -7.29
CA TRP A 40 -10.05 -7.45 -6.49
C TRP A 40 -10.39 -7.24 -5.01
N GLY A 41 -10.71 -6.01 -4.57
CA GLY A 41 -11.26 -5.79 -3.23
C GLY A 41 -10.28 -6.08 -2.09
N HIS A 42 -8.99 -5.80 -2.27
CA HIS A 42 -8.00 -5.91 -1.19
C HIS A 42 -8.43 -5.15 0.06
N PRO A 43 -8.06 -5.63 1.27
CA PRO A 43 -8.52 -5.06 2.53
C PRO A 43 -7.79 -3.73 2.83
N VAL A 44 -8.04 -2.71 2.01
CA VAL A 44 -7.51 -1.36 2.21
C VAL A 44 -8.01 -0.74 3.51
N ASP A 45 -9.09 -1.25 4.11
CA ASP A 45 -9.62 -0.72 5.37
C ASP A 45 -9.08 -1.45 6.60
N LYS A 46 -8.25 -2.48 6.42
CA LYS A 46 -7.67 -3.26 7.52
C LYS A 46 -6.15 -3.25 7.45
N PRO A 47 -5.46 -3.19 8.60
CA PRO A 47 -4.02 -3.35 8.61
C PRO A 47 -3.60 -4.77 8.18
N LEU A 48 -2.42 -4.87 7.58
CA LEU A 48 -1.71 -6.12 7.39
C LEU A 48 -0.79 -6.38 8.59
N LEU A 49 -0.86 -7.59 9.14
CA LEU A 49 -0.21 -7.99 10.39
C LEU A 49 0.82 -9.07 10.13
N ARG A 50 2.00 -8.98 10.76
CA ARG A 50 3.04 -10.01 10.69
C ARG A 50 3.69 -10.22 12.04
N THR A 51 3.76 -11.48 12.48
CA THR A 51 4.57 -11.87 13.64
C THR A 51 5.94 -12.37 13.20
N TRP A 52 6.99 -11.94 13.89
CA TRP A 52 8.37 -12.36 13.65
C TRP A 52 9.18 -12.42 14.94
N ASP A 53 10.29 -13.13 14.89
CA ASP A 53 11.26 -13.28 15.96
C ASP A 53 12.69 -13.32 15.41
N GLY A 54 13.68 -13.53 16.27
CA GLY A 54 15.09 -13.56 15.86
C GLY A 54 15.48 -14.65 14.84
N LEU A 55 14.60 -15.61 14.52
CA LEU A 55 14.82 -16.61 13.47
C LEU A 55 14.04 -16.33 12.18
N SER A 56 13.13 -15.37 12.23
CA SER A 56 12.30 -15.02 11.10
C SER A 56 13.13 -14.33 10.01
N GLY A 57 12.89 -14.68 8.75
CA GLY A 57 13.42 -13.90 7.63
C GLY A 57 12.70 -12.55 7.51
N SER A 58 13.31 -11.61 6.80
CA SER A 58 12.68 -10.32 6.45
C SER A 58 12.20 -9.54 7.67
N GLN A 59 13.09 -9.36 8.64
CA GLN A 59 12.88 -8.46 9.78
C GLN A 59 13.16 -7.01 9.34
N PRO A 60 12.63 -6.00 10.05
CA PRO A 60 13.03 -4.61 9.84
C PRO A 60 14.53 -4.45 10.04
N ASP A 61 15.18 -3.72 9.14
CA ASP A 61 16.58 -3.32 9.28
C ASP A 61 16.72 -2.00 10.07
N GLY A 62 17.94 -1.44 10.13
CA GLY A 62 18.20 -0.19 10.85
C GLY A 62 17.43 1.02 10.30
N SER A 63 16.94 0.96 9.07
CA SER A 63 16.07 1.98 8.45
C SER A 63 14.58 1.73 8.69
N ARG A 64 14.24 0.63 9.35
CA ARG A 64 12.88 0.07 9.53
C ARG A 64 12.28 -0.56 8.27
N ASP A 65 12.96 -0.50 7.11
CA ASP A 65 12.54 -1.24 5.92
C ASP A 65 12.62 -2.75 6.16
N MET A 66 11.71 -3.51 5.54
CA MET A 66 11.74 -4.98 5.54
C MET A 66 11.99 -5.48 4.13
N SER A 67 13.07 -6.23 3.92
CA SER A 67 13.42 -6.78 2.60
C SER A 67 13.21 -8.29 2.53
N THR A 68 12.78 -8.77 1.37
CA THR A 68 12.67 -10.21 1.08
C THR A 68 14.04 -10.85 0.99
N ARG A 69 14.09 -12.17 1.16
CA ARG A 69 15.35 -12.92 1.11
C ARG A 69 15.81 -13.22 -0.32
N ALA A 70 14.96 -12.96 -1.32
CA ALA A 70 15.25 -13.18 -2.74
C ALA A 70 14.61 -12.07 -3.60
N SER A 71 14.99 -10.81 -3.38
CA SER A 71 14.41 -9.64 -4.08
C SER A 71 14.53 -9.70 -5.60
N ASP A 72 15.56 -10.38 -6.11
CA ASP A 72 15.90 -10.38 -7.53
C ASP A 72 15.40 -11.65 -8.25
N MET A 73 14.59 -12.47 -7.58
CA MET A 73 13.98 -13.65 -8.18
C MET A 73 13.02 -13.21 -9.31
N PRO A 74 13.21 -13.67 -10.55
CA PRO A 74 12.34 -13.32 -11.66
C PRO A 74 10.97 -13.98 -11.51
N LEU A 75 9.90 -13.24 -11.77
CA LEU A 75 8.50 -13.71 -11.64
C LEU A 75 7.68 -13.48 -12.91
N THR A 76 8.35 -13.49 -14.06
CA THR A 76 7.77 -13.17 -15.38
C THR A 76 6.97 -14.30 -16.01
N THR A 77 7.06 -15.53 -15.50
CA THR A 77 6.35 -16.70 -16.05
C THR A 77 5.41 -17.35 -15.05
N PHE A 78 4.43 -18.09 -15.56
CA PHE A 78 3.50 -18.91 -14.78
C PHE A 78 4.24 -19.81 -13.81
N GLU A 79 5.21 -20.56 -14.33
CA GLU A 79 5.94 -21.58 -13.58
C GLU A 79 6.81 -20.94 -12.49
N ALA A 80 7.40 -19.77 -12.75
CA ALA A 80 8.18 -19.04 -11.76
C ALA A 80 7.31 -18.55 -10.59
N ARG A 81 6.12 -18.01 -10.89
CA ARG A 81 5.16 -17.59 -9.86
C ARG A 81 4.61 -18.79 -9.09
N GLN A 82 4.11 -19.82 -9.77
CA GLN A 82 3.59 -21.03 -9.15
C GLN A 82 4.63 -21.69 -8.23
N SER A 83 5.85 -21.93 -8.73
CA SER A 83 6.90 -22.61 -7.96
C SER A 83 7.39 -21.78 -6.76
N SER A 84 7.51 -20.46 -6.91
CA SER A 84 7.91 -19.57 -5.81
C SER A 84 6.83 -19.47 -4.74
N LEU A 85 5.54 -19.42 -5.12
CA LEU A 85 4.40 -19.42 -4.19
C LEU A 85 4.24 -20.77 -3.48
N GLN A 86 4.41 -21.89 -4.19
CA GLN A 86 4.44 -23.23 -3.63
C GLN A 86 5.57 -23.39 -2.60
N THR A 87 6.75 -22.84 -2.93
CA THR A 87 7.89 -22.82 -2.01
C THR A 87 7.60 -21.97 -0.78
N HIS A 88 6.92 -20.83 -0.95
CA HIS A 88 6.67 -19.86 0.12
C HIS A 88 5.76 -20.38 1.23
N ILE A 89 4.70 -21.12 0.89
CA ILE A 89 3.71 -21.61 1.88
C ILE A 89 4.22 -22.79 2.71
N ILE A 90 5.21 -23.53 2.20
CA ILE A 90 5.82 -24.63 2.91
C ILE A 90 6.81 -24.07 3.95
N HIS A 91 6.33 -23.80 5.15
CA HIS A 91 7.10 -23.26 6.28
C HIS A 91 8.41 -24.01 6.60
N ARG A 92 8.47 -25.34 6.35
CA ARG A 92 9.66 -26.18 6.54
C ARG A 92 10.71 -25.96 5.47
N ASN A 93 10.32 -25.37 4.36
CA ASN A 93 11.20 -25.02 3.27
C ASN A 93 11.77 -23.62 3.52
N TRP A 94 13.04 -23.57 3.89
CA TRP A 94 13.73 -22.31 4.19
C TRP A 94 14.29 -21.61 2.95
N THR A 95 14.04 -22.17 1.74
CA THR A 95 14.43 -21.57 0.47
C THR A 95 13.93 -20.11 0.40
N PRO A 96 14.82 -19.14 0.16
CA PRO A 96 14.44 -17.75 -0.02
C PRO A 96 13.39 -17.54 -1.11
N THR A 97 12.43 -16.66 -0.85
CA THR A 97 11.37 -16.28 -1.79
C THR A 97 11.21 -14.76 -1.84
N PRO A 98 10.66 -14.19 -2.92
CA PRO A 98 10.53 -12.75 -3.12
C PRO A 98 9.34 -12.13 -2.37
N TYR A 99 8.85 -12.79 -1.32
CA TYR A 99 7.62 -12.42 -0.62
C TYR A 99 7.84 -12.24 0.88
N ILE A 100 7.16 -11.26 1.45
CA ILE A 100 6.98 -11.11 2.89
C ILE A 100 5.52 -11.43 3.20
N SER A 101 5.29 -12.48 3.98
CA SER A 101 3.96 -12.87 4.45
C SER A 101 3.38 -11.91 5.48
N PHE A 102 2.13 -11.54 5.30
CA PHE A 102 1.27 -10.86 6.25
C PHE A 102 -0.09 -11.57 6.33
N THR A 103 -0.86 -11.28 7.38
CA THR A 103 -2.26 -11.68 7.50
C THR A 103 -3.14 -10.47 7.77
N SER A 104 -4.36 -10.50 7.25
CA SER A 104 -5.41 -9.52 7.57
C SER A 104 -6.31 -10.00 8.73
N SER A 105 -6.10 -11.22 9.24
CA SER A 105 -6.86 -11.79 10.35
C SER A 105 -6.11 -11.64 11.67
N PRO A 106 -6.65 -10.88 12.65
CA PRO A 106 -6.06 -10.81 13.99
C PRO A 106 -6.06 -12.17 14.68
N GLU A 107 -7.09 -13.01 14.45
CA GLU A 107 -7.15 -14.37 14.98
C GLU A 107 -6.01 -15.24 14.42
N ALA A 108 -5.74 -15.20 13.11
CA ALA A 108 -4.64 -15.95 12.52
C ALA A 108 -3.28 -15.49 13.08
N LEU A 109 -3.09 -14.18 13.28
CA LEU A 109 -1.88 -13.63 13.88
C LEU A 109 -1.70 -14.14 15.32
N GLU A 110 -2.72 -14.00 16.15
CA GLU A 110 -2.70 -14.40 17.56
C GLU A 110 -2.40 -15.90 17.70
N ASN A 111 -3.08 -16.71 16.89
CA ASN A 111 -2.88 -18.16 16.84
C ASN A 111 -1.44 -18.52 16.52
N LEU A 112 -0.84 -17.87 15.51
CA LEU A 112 0.54 -18.09 15.10
C LEU A 112 1.54 -17.60 16.16
N ALA A 113 1.33 -16.43 16.74
CA ALA A 113 2.21 -15.86 17.75
C ALA A 113 2.22 -16.70 19.03
N ASN A 114 1.04 -17.10 19.53
CA ASN A 114 0.90 -17.97 20.70
C ASN A 114 1.49 -19.35 20.46
N PHE A 115 1.27 -19.90 19.26
CA PHE A 115 1.86 -21.17 18.88
C PHE A 115 3.40 -21.10 18.88
N ARG A 116 4.00 -20.08 18.27
CA ARG A 116 5.48 -19.90 18.28
C ARG A 116 6.03 -19.72 19.69
N LYS A 117 5.33 -18.98 20.55
CA LYS A 117 5.68 -18.80 21.96
C LYS A 117 5.64 -20.11 22.75
N SER A 118 4.71 -21.01 22.44
CA SER A 118 4.56 -22.31 23.12
C SER A 118 5.66 -23.33 22.80
N ARG A 119 6.44 -23.13 21.72
CA ARG A 119 7.51 -24.06 21.33
C ARG A 119 8.68 -24.02 22.32
N PRO A 120 9.43 -25.13 22.50
CA PRO A 120 10.66 -25.14 23.32
C PRO A 120 11.65 -24.06 22.84
N GLY A 121 12.07 -23.19 23.76
CA GLY A 121 12.87 -22.00 23.41
C GLY A 121 12.06 -20.86 22.81
N GLY A 122 10.75 -20.81 23.09
CA GLY A 122 9.80 -19.78 22.66
C GLY A 122 10.41 -18.39 22.72
N ARG A 123 10.56 -17.80 21.55
CA ARG A 123 11.26 -16.52 21.38
C ARG A 123 10.26 -15.39 21.53
N HIS A 124 10.79 -14.27 21.99
CA HIS A 124 10.10 -12.99 21.95
C HIS A 124 9.58 -12.74 20.52
N GLN A 125 8.27 -12.54 20.40
CA GLN A 125 7.62 -12.24 19.13
C GLN A 125 7.36 -10.74 19.05
N THR A 126 7.63 -10.18 17.88
CA THR A 126 7.29 -8.80 17.52
C THR A 126 6.23 -8.84 16.43
N ILE A 127 5.20 -8.01 16.57
CA ILE A 127 4.16 -7.79 15.58
C ILE A 127 4.49 -6.54 14.79
N THR A 128 4.59 -6.64 13.46
CA THR A 128 4.62 -5.49 12.57
C THR A 128 3.24 -5.26 11.99
N VAL A 129 2.79 -4.01 12.01
CA VAL A 129 1.54 -3.55 11.43
C VAL A 129 1.84 -2.66 10.23
N VAL A 130 1.23 -2.96 9.09
CA VAL A 130 1.43 -2.26 7.81
C VAL A 130 0.10 -1.70 7.32
N ASP A 131 0.15 -0.48 6.76
CA ASP A 131 -0.97 0.11 6.05
C ASP A 131 -0.94 -0.28 4.56
N PRO A 132 -1.87 -1.13 4.10
CA PRO A 132 -1.92 -1.55 2.71
C PRO A 132 -2.21 -0.41 1.73
N ALA A 133 -2.87 0.67 2.15
CA ALA A 133 -3.16 1.81 1.29
C ALA A 133 -1.89 2.53 0.86
N VAL A 134 -0.94 2.75 1.79
CA VAL A 134 0.36 3.38 1.49
C VAL A 134 1.11 2.64 0.39
N ARG A 135 1.07 1.30 0.47
CA ARG A 135 1.74 0.43 -0.47
C ARG A 135 1.14 0.54 -1.87
N LEU A 136 -0.19 0.46 -1.97
CA LEU A 136 -0.91 0.55 -3.24
C LEU A 136 -0.75 1.94 -3.89
N GLU A 137 -0.82 3.01 -3.10
CA GLU A 137 -0.57 4.38 -3.56
C GLU A 137 0.86 4.58 -4.08
N SER A 138 1.81 3.83 -3.52
CA SER A 138 3.21 3.81 -3.97
C SER A 138 3.43 2.95 -5.22
N GLY A 139 2.38 2.38 -5.81
CA GLY A 139 2.48 1.53 -6.99
C GLY A 139 2.96 0.11 -6.72
N TRP A 140 2.99 -0.33 -5.45
CA TRP A 140 3.45 -1.66 -5.08
C TRP A 140 2.28 -2.62 -4.85
N PRO A 141 2.38 -3.87 -5.32
CA PRO A 141 1.28 -4.82 -5.22
C PRO A 141 1.19 -5.48 -3.85
N ILE A 142 -0.04 -5.87 -3.48
CA ILE A 142 -0.37 -6.79 -2.39
C ILE A 142 -1.01 -8.01 -3.02
N ILE A 143 -0.41 -9.19 -2.86
CA ILE A 143 -0.90 -10.40 -3.51
C ILE A 143 -1.77 -11.18 -2.52
N SER A 144 -3.00 -11.52 -2.91
CA SER A 144 -3.87 -12.41 -2.13
C SER A 144 -3.42 -13.85 -2.34
N TYR A 145 -2.89 -14.50 -1.30
CA TYR A 145 -2.39 -15.88 -1.44
C TYR A 145 -3.52 -16.83 -1.83
N GLY A 146 -4.71 -16.69 -1.24
CA GLY A 146 -5.87 -17.51 -1.55
C GLY A 146 -6.24 -17.47 -3.04
N GLU A 147 -6.28 -16.29 -3.65
CA GLU A 147 -6.60 -16.14 -5.07
C GLU A 147 -5.52 -16.70 -5.99
N GLU A 148 -4.24 -16.50 -5.64
CA GLU A 148 -3.16 -17.09 -6.42
C GLU A 148 -3.10 -18.61 -6.27
N ASN A 149 -3.44 -19.13 -5.08
CA ASN A 149 -3.56 -20.56 -4.84
C ASN A 149 -4.64 -21.20 -5.72
N GLU A 150 -5.82 -20.58 -5.81
CA GLU A 150 -6.90 -21.03 -6.71
C GLU A 150 -6.47 -20.99 -8.18
N TYR A 151 -5.77 -19.93 -8.59
CA TYR A 151 -5.35 -19.76 -9.99
C TYR A 151 -4.25 -20.72 -10.42
N TYR A 152 -3.18 -20.81 -9.64
CA TYR A 152 -2.02 -21.64 -9.96
C TYR A 152 -2.19 -23.10 -9.54
N GLY A 153 -3.26 -23.46 -8.82
CA GLY A 153 -3.48 -24.82 -8.33
C GLY A 153 -2.38 -25.27 -7.38
N ILE A 154 -2.02 -24.41 -6.41
CA ILE A 154 -0.94 -24.67 -5.46
C ILE A 154 -1.38 -25.75 -4.46
N GLU A 155 -0.48 -26.69 -4.16
CA GLU A 155 -0.73 -27.71 -3.16
C GLU A 155 -0.62 -27.11 -1.75
N ILE A 156 -1.76 -27.06 -1.05
CA ILE A 156 -1.84 -26.50 0.29
C ILE A 156 -1.35 -27.53 1.31
N PRO A 157 -0.37 -27.18 2.17
CA PRO A 157 0.04 -28.03 3.29
C PRO A 157 -1.14 -28.43 4.19
N HIS A 158 -1.12 -29.67 4.68
CA HIS A 158 -2.23 -30.19 5.48
C HIS A 158 -2.57 -29.30 6.68
N GLY A 159 -3.84 -28.92 6.76
CA GLY A 159 -4.45 -28.29 7.93
C GLY A 159 -4.43 -26.77 7.93
N ILE A 160 -3.92 -26.13 6.88
CA ILE A 160 -4.23 -24.71 6.64
C ILE A 160 -5.69 -24.62 6.21
N GLN A 161 -6.47 -23.79 6.90
CA GLN A 161 -7.89 -23.60 6.57
C GLN A 161 -8.04 -22.62 5.40
N ASP A 162 -9.12 -22.76 4.63
CA ASP A 162 -9.43 -21.87 3.51
C ASP A 162 -9.48 -20.39 3.92
N TRP A 163 -10.06 -20.09 5.09
CA TRP A 163 -10.12 -18.73 5.61
C TRP A 163 -8.74 -18.16 5.98
N GLU A 164 -7.78 -19.02 6.38
CA GLU A 164 -6.41 -18.59 6.67
C GLU A 164 -5.69 -18.21 5.36
N LEU A 165 -5.90 -18.98 4.30
CA LEU A 165 -5.35 -18.68 2.96
C LEU A 165 -5.91 -17.38 2.40
N LYS A 166 -7.23 -17.15 2.55
CA LYS A 166 -7.89 -15.90 2.13
C LYS A 166 -7.42 -14.69 2.94
N ALA A 167 -7.03 -14.90 4.18
CA ALA A 167 -6.47 -13.84 5.03
C ALA A 167 -4.97 -13.61 4.79
N HIS A 168 -4.27 -14.49 4.07
CA HIS A 168 -2.82 -14.46 3.85
C HIS A 168 -2.48 -13.58 2.64
N HIS A 169 -1.75 -12.49 2.90
CA HIS A 169 -1.32 -11.53 1.90
C HIS A 169 0.20 -11.53 1.77
N LEU A 170 0.70 -11.33 0.56
CA LEU A 170 2.14 -11.23 0.28
C LEU A 170 2.52 -9.83 -0.18
N CYS A 171 3.51 -9.24 0.48
CA CYS A 171 4.19 -8.05 0.00
C CYS A 171 5.43 -8.47 -0.80
N LEU A 172 5.47 -8.11 -2.08
CA LEU A 172 6.59 -8.38 -2.97
C LEU A 172 7.81 -7.50 -2.64
N ARG A 173 9.00 -8.11 -2.67
CA ARG A 173 10.35 -7.51 -2.59
C ARG A 173 10.71 -6.76 -1.31
N ARG A 174 9.96 -5.73 -0.93
CA ARG A 174 10.22 -4.86 0.21
C ARG A 174 8.92 -4.27 0.77
N VAL A 175 8.90 -4.00 2.06
CA VAL A 175 7.95 -3.11 2.75
C VAL A 175 8.75 -1.93 3.28
N LYS A 176 8.42 -0.71 2.86
CA LYS A 176 9.12 0.51 3.28
C LYS A 176 8.70 0.92 4.69
N ALA A 177 9.57 1.63 5.39
CA ALA A 177 9.29 2.23 6.70
C ALA A 177 8.01 3.10 6.67
N ASP A 178 7.79 3.82 5.56
CA ASP A 178 6.59 4.65 5.37
C ASP A 178 5.28 3.84 5.32
N GLU A 179 5.34 2.53 5.02
CA GLU A 179 4.17 1.63 5.01
C GLU A 179 3.88 1.08 6.42
N ILE A 180 4.83 1.18 7.35
CA ILE A 180 4.73 0.57 8.68
C ILE A 180 4.06 1.56 9.64
N VAL A 181 2.98 1.09 10.24
CA VAL A 181 2.24 1.81 11.29
C VAL A 181 3.07 1.76 12.56
N GLU A 182 3.35 0.56 13.07
CA GLU A 182 4.17 0.37 14.27
C GLU A 182 4.63 -1.10 14.44
N HIS A 183 5.59 -1.29 15.36
CA HIS A 183 6.00 -2.58 15.88
C HIS A 183 5.58 -2.76 17.35
N TYR A 184 5.01 -3.91 17.68
CA TYR A 184 4.55 -4.23 19.02
C TYR A 184 5.24 -5.49 19.56
N ASP A 185 5.65 -5.42 20.81
CA ASP A 185 6.02 -6.57 21.63
C ASP A 185 4.76 -7.43 21.86
N TRP A 186 4.78 -8.69 21.43
CA TRP A 186 3.60 -9.57 21.54
C TRP A 186 3.23 -9.86 22.99
N ASP A 187 4.20 -9.99 23.90
CA ASP A 187 3.92 -10.30 25.30
C ASP A 187 3.18 -9.15 26.00
N LYS A 188 3.49 -7.91 25.62
CA LYS A 188 2.77 -6.72 26.07
C LYS A 188 1.43 -6.58 25.36
N LEU A 189 1.41 -6.72 24.03
CA LEU A 189 0.20 -6.53 23.23
C LEU A 189 -0.89 -7.54 23.63
N SER A 190 -0.53 -8.83 23.76
CA SER A 190 -1.46 -9.91 24.13
C SER A 190 -1.95 -9.88 25.58
N SER A 191 -1.46 -8.95 26.40
CA SER A 191 -2.00 -8.75 27.75
C SER A 191 -3.40 -8.13 27.75
N ASP A 192 -3.78 -7.48 26.64
CA ASP A 192 -5.14 -7.02 26.37
C ASP A 192 -5.88 -8.07 25.51
N PRO A 193 -6.97 -8.69 26.00
CA PRO A 193 -7.78 -9.62 25.20
C PRO A 193 -8.37 -9.00 23.93
N ASP A 194 -8.57 -7.69 23.92
CA ASP A 194 -9.13 -6.92 22.80
C ASP A 194 -8.05 -6.06 22.11
N TRP A 195 -6.77 -6.49 22.18
CA TRP A 195 -5.59 -5.78 21.68
C TRP A 195 -5.74 -5.21 20.26
N TYR A 196 -6.43 -5.94 19.37
CA TYR A 196 -6.63 -5.50 18.00
C TYR A 196 -7.53 -4.25 17.94
N GLU A 197 -8.64 -4.27 18.67
CA GLU A 197 -9.63 -3.18 18.70
C GLU A 197 -9.15 -2.00 19.54
N ASN A 198 -8.44 -2.26 20.64
CA ASN A 198 -8.04 -1.23 21.62
C ASN A 198 -6.68 -0.59 21.31
N THR A 199 -5.79 -1.28 20.61
CA THR A 199 -4.43 -0.78 20.32
C THR A 199 -4.19 -0.64 18.82
N ILE A 200 -4.33 -1.73 18.06
CA ILE A 200 -3.94 -1.72 16.64
C ILE A 200 -4.84 -0.82 15.80
N ARG A 201 -6.18 -0.94 15.93
CA ARG A 201 -7.11 -0.13 15.13
C ARG A 201 -6.99 1.38 15.42
N PRO A 202 -6.87 1.83 16.68
CA PRO A 202 -6.65 3.25 16.98
C PRO A 202 -5.33 3.77 16.42
N ASP A 203 -4.23 3.02 16.56
CA ASP A 203 -2.93 3.42 16.02
C ASP A 203 -2.94 3.47 14.49
N PHE A 204 -3.58 2.49 13.86
CA PHE A 204 -3.80 2.46 12.41
C PHE A 204 -4.59 3.68 11.90
N LYS A 205 -5.66 4.04 12.61
CA LYS A 205 -6.47 5.22 12.29
C LYS A 205 -5.65 6.51 12.45
N ARG A 206 -4.95 6.65 13.58
CA ARG A 206 -4.11 7.81 13.87
C ARG A 206 -3.00 7.98 12.82
N PHE A 207 -2.34 6.88 12.44
CA PHE A 207 -1.32 6.87 11.40
C PHE A 207 -1.84 7.45 10.07
N ARG A 208 -3.06 7.08 9.67
CA ARG A 208 -3.71 7.63 8.46
C ARG A 208 -4.04 9.11 8.59
N GLU A 209 -4.60 9.53 9.72
CA GLU A 209 -4.93 10.93 9.97
C GLU A 209 -3.66 11.81 9.97
N GLU A 210 -2.61 11.39 10.66
CA GLU A 210 -1.31 12.08 10.67
C GLU A 210 -0.68 12.15 9.28
N ARG A 211 -0.81 11.08 8.48
CA ARG A 211 -0.34 11.10 7.10
C ARG A 211 -1.13 12.09 6.26
N GLN A 212 -2.47 12.08 6.36
CA GLN A 212 -3.32 13.01 5.63
C GLN A 212 -2.98 14.46 5.99
N HIS A 213 -2.74 14.76 7.26
CA HIS A 213 -2.29 16.08 7.70
C HIS A 213 -0.93 16.45 7.09
N ARG A 214 0.06 15.56 7.16
CA ARG A 214 1.39 15.81 6.53
C ARG A 214 1.29 16.06 5.04
N GLU A 215 0.40 15.35 4.34
CA GLU A 215 0.18 15.56 2.91
C GLU A 215 -0.48 16.90 2.61
N GLN A 216 -1.45 17.33 3.44
CA GLN A 216 -2.07 18.66 3.33
C GLN A 216 -1.05 19.78 3.58
N ASP A 217 -0.23 19.64 4.62
CA ASP A 217 0.81 20.60 4.95
C ASP A 217 1.83 20.73 3.80
N GLN A 218 2.28 19.61 3.23
CA GLN A 218 3.18 19.63 2.07
C GLN A 218 2.59 20.29 0.82
N VAL A 219 1.28 20.14 0.60
CA VAL A 219 0.60 20.81 -0.52
C VAL A 219 0.51 22.31 -0.26
N GLN A 220 0.21 22.71 0.98
CA GLN A 220 0.15 24.12 1.35
C GLN A 220 1.53 24.79 1.21
N ASP A 221 2.59 24.14 1.70
CA ASP A 221 3.97 24.62 1.55
C ASP A 221 4.34 24.83 0.07
N GLN A 222 3.95 23.90 -0.82
CA GLN A 222 4.18 24.05 -2.26
C GLN A 222 3.40 25.21 -2.88
N ILE A 223 2.16 25.44 -2.45
CA ILE A 223 1.35 26.56 -2.91
C ILE A 223 1.99 27.89 -2.48
N ASP A 224 2.47 27.95 -1.24
CA ASP A 224 3.12 29.14 -0.69
C ASP A 224 4.44 29.43 -1.42
N ASP A 225 5.25 28.40 -1.70
CA ASP A 225 6.48 28.50 -2.50
C ASP A 225 6.20 29.00 -3.93
N ILE A 226 5.19 28.45 -4.60
CA ILE A 226 4.79 28.89 -5.95
C ILE A 226 4.31 30.34 -5.92
N SER A 227 3.53 30.72 -4.92
CA SER A 227 3.03 32.08 -4.76
C SER A 227 4.18 33.08 -4.53
N ALA A 228 5.14 32.73 -3.67
CA ALA A 228 6.32 33.55 -3.44
C ALA A 228 7.21 33.69 -4.68
N ALA A 229 7.38 32.61 -5.46
CA ALA A 229 8.11 32.64 -6.72
C ALA A 229 7.40 33.54 -7.75
N PHE A 230 6.08 33.47 -7.84
CA PHE A 230 5.28 34.33 -8.72
C PHE A 230 5.39 35.82 -8.33
N ASP A 231 5.30 36.14 -7.04
CA ASP A 231 5.48 37.51 -6.53
C ASP A 231 6.88 38.06 -6.82
N THR A 232 7.91 37.21 -6.71
CA THR A 232 9.30 37.57 -7.03
C THR A 232 9.45 37.88 -8.52
N LEU A 233 8.94 37.03 -9.40
CA LEU A 233 8.91 37.29 -10.84
C LEU A 233 8.13 38.57 -11.17
N HIS A 234 6.97 38.78 -10.53
CA HIS A 234 6.19 39.98 -10.76
C HIS A 234 6.97 41.25 -10.35
N ARG A 235 7.73 41.22 -9.25
CA ARG A 235 8.57 42.36 -8.82
C ARG A 235 9.77 42.60 -9.72
N GLU A 236 10.45 41.55 -10.17
CA GLU A 236 11.64 41.67 -11.04
C GLU A 236 11.28 42.12 -12.46
N TYR A 237 10.13 41.69 -12.99
CA TYR A 237 9.74 41.95 -14.38
C TYR A 237 8.65 43.01 -14.56
N SER A 238 7.99 43.48 -13.49
CA SER A 238 7.03 44.61 -13.54
C SER A 238 7.60 45.90 -14.15
N PRO A 239 8.85 46.32 -13.85
CA PRO A 239 9.38 47.56 -14.42
C PRO A 239 9.56 47.48 -15.95
N LEU A 240 9.84 46.28 -16.50
CA LEU A 240 10.00 46.08 -17.94
C LEU A 240 8.65 46.00 -18.67
N PHE A 241 7.60 45.52 -18.00
CA PHE A 241 6.25 45.46 -18.57
C PHE A 241 5.61 46.85 -18.70
N LEU A 242 5.85 47.76 -17.73
CA LEU A 242 5.41 49.16 -17.82
C LEU A 242 6.15 49.95 -18.90
N ILE A 243 7.45 49.71 -19.12
CA ILE A 243 8.21 50.36 -20.19
C ILE A 243 7.72 49.92 -21.59
N TRP A 244 7.21 48.69 -21.72
CA TRP A 244 6.65 48.20 -22.99
C TRP A 244 5.20 48.69 -23.23
N GLN A 245 4.40 48.88 -22.18
CA GLN A 245 3.02 49.36 -22.29
C GLN A 245 2.92 50.87 -22.61
N ASP A 246 3.85 51.68 -22.11
CA ASP A 246 3.96 53.11 -22.49
C ASP A 246 4.48 53.32 -23.92
N SER A 247 5.14 52.30 -24.51
CA SER A 247 5.54 52.33 -25.93
C SER A 247 4.42 51.94 -26.90
N LEU A 248 3.32 51.33 -26.41
CA LEU A 248 2.21 50.84 -27.23
C LEU A 248 0.95 51.73 -27.16
N THR A 249 0.80 52.56 -26.12
CA THR A 249 -0.32 53.51 -25.99
C THR A 249 -0.25 54.70 -26.96
N VAL A 250 0.83 54.82 -27.76
CA VAL A 250 0.95 55.85 -28.81
C VAL A 250 0.38 55.41 -30.17
N LEU A 251 -0.05 54.15 -30.35
CA LEU A 251 -0.31 53.63 -31.71
C LEU A 251 -1.63 52.94 -32.02
N VAL A 252 -2.64 52.92 -31.14
CA VAL A 252 -3.93 52.30 -31.51
C VAL A 252 -5.13 53.07 -30.95
N ASP A 253 -5.48 54.15 -31.64
CA ASP A 253 -6.83 54.69 -31.66
C ASP A 253 -7.42 54.34 -33.04
N GLY A 254 -8.34 53.38 -33.09
CA GLY A 254 -8.85 52.92 -34.39
C GLY A 254 -9.69 51.65 -34.41
N SER A 255 -10.94 51.77 -33.93
CA SER A 255 -12.14 51.15 -34.53
C SER A 255 -12.50 49.67 -34.25
N SER A 256 -13.74 49.54 -33.75
CA SER A 256 -14.81 48.59 -34.15
C SER A 256 -14.82 47.12 -33.67
N SER A 257 -15.84 46.80 -32.85
CA SER A 257 -16.48 45.48 -32.61
C SER A 257 -17.21 44.95 -33.89
N PRO A 258 -17.89 43.77 -33.94
CA PRO A 258 -18.29 42.74 -32.94
C PRO A 258 -17.91 41.28 -33.37
N SER A 259 -18.21 40.13 -32.74
CA SER A 259 -19.51 39.53 -32.37
C SER A 259 -19.35 38.12 -31.73
N SER A 260 -20.25 37.79 -30.78
CA SER A 260 -20.90 36.50 -30.43
C SER A 260 -20.16 35.14 -30.51
N SER A 261 -20.19 34.35 -29.43
CA SER A 261 -21.12 33.20 -29.24
C SER A 261 -20.71 32.27 -28.06
N THR A 262 -21.71 31.88 -27.25
CA THR A 262 -21.72 30.80 -26.23
C THR A 262 -22.30 29.52 -26.83
N PRO A 263 -21.99 28.28 -26.34
CA PRO A 263 -22.85 27.64 -25.32
C PRO A 263 -22.12 26.66 -24.34
N SER A 264 -22.48 26.67 -23.04
CA SER A 264 -23.33 25.69 -22.32
C SER A 264 -22.75 24.28 -22.12
N ASN A 265 -22.52 23.88 -20.85
CA ASN A 265 -22.41 22.48 -20.44
C ASN A 265 -23.26 22.21 -19.18
N HIS A 266 -24.18 21.25 -19.30
CA HIS A 266 -24.99 20.63 -18.24
C HIS A 266 -24.49 19.20 -17.98
N ASN A 267 -24.39 18.79 -16.69
CA ASN A 267 -24.76 17.47 -16.10
C ASN A 267 -24.15 17.39 -14.68
N THR A 268 -24.86 17.46 -13.54
CA THR A 268 -25.77 16.52 -12.83
C THR A 268 -25.24 15.14 -12.41
N ASN A 269 -25.19 14.98 -11.07
CA ASN A 269 -25.50 13.83 -10.18
C ASN A 269 -24.59 12.59 -10.23
N ASN A 270 -23.88 12.14 -9.18
CA ASN A 270 -24.19 11.77 -7.77
C ASN A 270 -25.24 10.66 -7.59
N GLU A 271 -24.78 9.47 -7.17
CA GLU A 271 -25.44 8.47 -6.29
C GLU A 271 -24.40 7.35 -5.96
N TYR A 272 -23.93 7.24 -4.71
CA TYR A 272 -24.41 6.44 -3.57
C TYR A 272 -24.14 4.91 -3.65
N TRP A 273 -23.27 4.45 -2.73
CA TRP A 273 -22.90 3.06 -2.46
C TRP A 273 -23.64 2.54 -1.22
N VAL A 274 -23.97 1.25 -1.20
CA VAL A 274 -24.51 0.53 -0.03
C VAL A 274 -23.65 -0.70 0.25
N ASP A 275 -23.03 -0.73 1.43
CA ASP A 275 -22.32 -1.87 2.02
C ASP A 275 -23.28 -2.86 2.66
N ARG A 276 -22.92 -4.16 2.61
CA ARG A 276 -23.36 -5.18 3.57
C ARG A 276 -22.25 -6.18 3.86
N ASN A 277 -21.73 -6.12 5.08
CA ASN A 277 -21.02 -7.21 5.77
C ASN A 277 -22.04 -8.19 6.37
N ASP A 278 -21.67 -9.47 6.46
CA ASP A 278 -21.85 -10.32 7.67
C ASP A 278 -21.40 -11.76 7.38
N ASN A 279 -20.39 -12.26 8.11
CA ASN A 279 -20.37 -13.59 8.75
C ASN A 279 -19.00 -13.91 9.38
N GLN A 280 -19.01 -14.22 10.68
CA GLN A 280 -17.90 -14.86 11.41
C GLN A 280 -18.21 -16.34 11.71
N PRO A 281 -17.17 -17.19 11.83
CA PRO A 281 -17.26 -18.39 12.66
C PRO A 281 -16.13 -18.56 13.68
N THR A 282 -16.41 -19.41 14.67
CA THR A 282 -15.81 -19.56 16.00
C THR A 282 -14.62 -20.53 16.13
N LYS A 283 -13.66 -20.14 16.98
CA LYS A 283 -12.76 -20.91 17.88
C LYS A 283 -12.89 -22.44 17.90
N GLN A 284 -12.13 -23.11 17.04
CA GLN A 284 -11.45 -24.39 17.29
C GLN A 284 -10.62 -24.70 16.05
N HIS A 285 -9.30 -24.88 16.19
CA HIS A 285 -8.37 -25.65 15.32
C HIS A 285 -7.04 -24.91 15.08
N ILE A 286 -6.07 -25.12 15.98
CA ILE A 286 -4.66 -24.81 15.71
C ILE A 286 -3.84 -26.04 16.12
N ARG A 287 -3.81 -27.04 15.23
CA ARG A 287 -2.84 -28.15 15.29
C ARG A 287 -2.04 -28.29 14.00
N SER A 288 -2.18 -27.34 13.09
CA SER A 288 -1.68 -27.43 11.71
C SER A 288 -0.66 -26.37 11.31
N LEU A 289 -0.28 -25.47 12.23
CA LEU A 289 0.80 -24.50 12.00
C LEU A 289 2.18 -25.11 12.24
N LEU A 290 2.46 -26.29 11.67
CA LEU A 290 3.84 -26.79 11.67
C LEU A 290 4.75 -25.81 10.97
#